data_AF-A0A8C0JC29-F1
#
_entry.id   AF-A0A8C0JC29-F1
#
_cell.length_a   1.000
_cell.length_b   1.000
_cell.length_c   1.000
_cell.angle_alpha   90.00
_cell.angle_beta   90.00
_cell.angle_gamma   90.00
#
_symmetry.space_group_name_H-M   'P 1'
#
loop_
_entity.id
_entity.type
_entity.pdbx_description
1 polymer ?
#
loop_
_entity_poly.entity_id
_entity_poly.type
_entity_poly.pdbx_seq_one_letter_code
_entity_poly.pdbx_strand_id
1 'polypeptide(L)'
;FSAPSVVFQHPRTDVPTPARTRHASNALRSGMCRGKLIPRLTRISPFSILLAGHVQILPLNCHPLSSSFVLSPYRSVQVHLGDYNLRAKEPTEQIRRVRNFFVHPEYNLRRYDNDFMLLELDAPAQLNNNVNTINLATRCPSPGTPCIVSGWGTIRSPQRLFPSVLRCADIHSVSQASCQTAYRGIITENMFCAGTERGGIDSCQGDSGGPLVCNGQLQGVVSWGMSVCAMPGRPGVYANVCKAAEWVRRTIERKCIGSD
;
A
#
# COMPACT_ATOMS: atom_id res chain seq x y z
N PHE A 1 -17.40 22.80 -1.78
CA PHE A 1 -17.21 21.89 -0.64
C PHE A 1 -16.56 20.61 -1.14
N SER A 2 -15.25 20.48 -0.99
CA SER A 2 -14.51 19.32 -1.48
C SER A 2 -14.73 18.12 -0.55
N ALA A 3 -15.09 16.97 -1.10
CA ALA A 3 -15.09 15.72 -0.35
C ALA A 3 -13.65 15.36 0.07
N PRO A 4 -13.45 14.66 1.20
CA PRO A 4 -12.12 14.19 1.59
C PRO A 4 -11.70 13.03 0.67
N SER A 5 -10.97 13.35 -0.40
CA SER A 5 -10.12 12.37 -1.09
C SER A 5 -9.09 11.81 -0.10
N VAL A 6 -8.77 10.52 -0.20
CA VAL A 6 -7.85 9.84 0.73
C VAL A 6 -6.42 10.33 0.50
N VAL A 7 -6.04 11.38 1.24
CA VAL A 7 -4.65 11.86 1.34
C VAL A 7 -4.07 11.34 2.65
N PHE A 8 -3.14 10.39 2.55
CA PHE A 8 -2.58 9.68 3.70
C PHE A 8 -1.77 10.61 4.62
N GLN A 9 -2.34 10.98 5.76
CA GLN A 9 -1.63 11.67 6.85
C GLN A 9 -1.49 10.74 8.05
N HIS A 10 -0.25 10.49 8.46
CA HIS A 10 0.06 9.68 9.64
C HIS A 10 0.22 10.58 10.89
N PRO A 11 -0.26 10.16 12.08
CA PRO A 11 -0.07 10.92 13.32
C PRO A 11 1.41 11.12 13.67
N ARG A 12 1.70 12.14 14.49
CA ARG A 12 3.07 12.37 15.00
C ARG A 12 3.35 11.38 16.13
N THR A 13 4.45 10.65 16.01
CA THR A 13 5.09 9.94 17.13
C THR A 13 6.52 10.44 17.25
N ASP A 14 6.70 11.44 18.11
CA ASP A 14 8.03 11.97 18.43
C ASP A 14 8.78 10.96 19.31
N VAL A 15 9.87 10.39 18.79
CA VAL A 15 10.84 9.61 19.57
C VAL A 15 12.21 10.28 19.40
N PRO A 16 12.84 10.77 20.49
CA PRO A 16 14.08 11.53 20.39
C PRO A 16 15.22 10.64 19.93
N THR A 17 15.94 11.05 18.88
CA THR A 17 17.13 10.36 18.37
C THR A 17 18.36 11.27 18.54
N PRO A 18 19.53 10.75 18.95
CA PRO A 18 20.72 11.58 19.15
C PRO A 18 21.23 12.18 17.84
N ALA A 19 21.86 13.35 17.92
CA ALA A 19 22.38 14.05 16.76
C ALA A 19 23.52 13.27 16.06
N ARG A 20 23.29 12.88 14.80
CA ARG A 20 24.37 12.57 13.84
C ARG A 20 24.01 13.08 12.44
N THR A 21 25.05 13.33 11.66
CA THR A 21 25.11 14.04 10.37
C THR A 21 23.90 13.87 9.44
N ARG A 22 23.27 15.01 9.10
CA ARG A 22 22.09 15.10 8.22
C ARG A 22 22.45 14.87 6.74
N HIS A 23 22.47 13.61 6.31
CA HIS A 23 22.30 13.28 4.90
C HIS A 23 20.81 13.18 4.59
N ALA A 24 20.30 14.06 3.72
CA ALA A 24 18.92 13.97 3.25
C ALA A 24 18.82 12.87 2.19
N SER A 25 17.94 11.89 2.42
CA SER A 25 17.69 10.79 1.50
C SER A 25 16.66 11.22 0.45
N ASN A 26 17.02 11.13 -0.84
CA ASN A 26 16.05 11.26 -1.93
C ASN A 26 15.28 9.94 -2.09
N ALA A 27 14.39 9.62 -1.15
CA ALA A 27 13.46 8.50 -1.30
C ALA A 27 12.69 8.60 -2.64
N LEU A 28 12.34 7.48 -3.27
CA LEU A 28 11.81 7.44 -4.64
C LEU A 28 12.63 8.28 -5.66
N ARG A 29 13.97 8.10 -5.73
CA ARG A 29 14.81 8.71 -6.80
C ARG A 29 14.54 8.17 -8.22
N SER A 30 13.45 7.42 -8.39
CA SER A 30 12.97 6.93 -9.70
C SER A 30 12.14 7.97 -10.43
N GLY A 31 12.16 7.87 -11.76
CA GLY A 31 11.44 8.76 -12.65
C GLY A 31 9.92 8.69 -12.52
N MET A 32 9.26 9.53 -13.32
CA MET A 32 7.84 9.42 -13.62
C MET A 32 7.51 8.02 -14.20
N CYS A 33 6.34 7.47 -13.88
CA CYS A 33 5.90 6.16 -14.38
C CYS A 33 5.53 6.07 -15.88
N ARG A 34 6.13 6.90 -16.74
CA ARG A 34 5.82 6.94 -18.17
C ARG A 34 6.12 5.59 -18.84
N GLY A 35 5.15 5.05 -19.58
CA GLY A 35 5.28 3.82 -20.35
C GLY A 35 5.20 2.50 -19.55
N LYS A 36 5.15 2.53 -18.21
CA LYS A 36 5.01 1.31 -17.40
C LYS A 36 3.52 1.06 -17.08
N LEU A 37 2.98 -0.08 -17.49
CA LEU A 37 1.66 -0.58 -17.07
C LEU A 37 1.71 -1.04 -15.60
N ILE A 38 1.68 -0.07 -14.67
CA ILE A 38 1.63 -0.34 -13.24
C ILE A 38 0.25 0.07 -12.72
N PRO A 39 -0.45 -0.80 -11.96
CA PRO A 39 -1.69 -0.42 -11.29
C PRO A 39 -1.41 0.74 -10.33
N ARG A 40 -2.07 1.87 -10.55
CA ARG A 40 -1.86 3.08 -9.74
C ARG A 40 -2.49 2.96 -8.34
N LEU A 41 -3.39 1.98 -8.20
CA LEU A 41 -3.87 1.38 -6.96
C LEU A 41 -3.92 -0.14 -7.16
N THR A 42 -3.79 -0.87 -6.06
CA THR A 42 -3.78 -2.34 -5.99
C THR A 42 -5.19 -2.93 -6.22
N ARG A 43 -5.73 -2.77 -7.43
CA ARG A 43 -7.05 -3.27 -7.79
C ARG A 43 -6.97 -4.72 -8.28
N ILE A 44 -7.71 -5.60 -7.61
CA ILE A 44 -7.64 -7.05 -7.80
C ILE A 44 -8.90 -7.62 -8.46
N SER A 45 -10.01 -6.88 -8.45
CA SER A 45 -11.23 -7.15 -9.22
C SER A 45 -11.91 -5.83 -9.62
N PRO A 46 -12.92 -5.80 -10.50
CA PRO A 46 -13.67 -4.59 -10.81
C PRO A 46 -14.31 -3.91 -9.58
N PHE A 47 -14.56 -4.67 -8.51
CA PHE A 47 -15.21 -4.23 -7.27
C PHE A 47 -14.28 -4.17 -6.05
N SER A 48 -13.02 -4.59 -6.15
CA SER A 48 -12.17 -4.83 -4.97
C SER A 48 -10.76 -4.30 -5.11
N ILE A 49 -10.30 -3.64 -4.05
CA ILE A 49 -8.96 -3.05 -3.92
C ILE A 49 -8.34 -3.56 -2.62
N LEU A 50 -7.10 -4.01 -2.70
CA LEU A 50 -6.32 -4.48 -1.56
C LEU A 50 -5.38 -3.37 -1.09
N LEU A 51 -5.56 -2.87 0.12
CA LEU A 51 -4.67 -1.90 0.76
C LEU A 51 -4.04 -2.50 2.02
N ALA A 52 -3.19 -1.73 2.68
CA ALA A 52 -2.69 -2.09 4.00
C ALA A 52 -3.76 -1.83 5.07
N GLY A 53 -3.80 -2.67 6.11
CA GLY A 53 -4.76 -2.56 7.22
C GLY A 53 -4.52 -1.36 8.13
N HIS A 54 -3.29 -0.88 8.24
CA HIS A 54 -2.93 0.32 9.00
C HIS A 54 -3.36 1.64 8.34
N VAL A 55 -3.87 1.61 7.10
CA VAL A 55 -4.37 2.78 6.39
C VAL A 55 -5.57 3.34 7.15
N GLN A 56 -5.32 4.35 7.98
CA GLN A 56 -6.29 4.84 8.95
C GLN A 56 -7.37 5.69 8.28
N ILE A 57 -8.44 5.00 7.88
CA ILE A 57 -9.70 5.62 7.46
C ILE A 57 -10.48 5.95 8.74
N LEU A 58 -10.37 7.20 9.20
CA LEU A 58 -10.90 7.66 10.49
C LEU A 58 -12.43 7.49 10.62
N PRO A 59 -12.97 7.03 11.77
CA PRO A 59 -12.37 6.25 12.84
C PRO A 59 -13.00 4.84 12.94
N LEU A 60 -12.25 3.80 12.54
CA LEU A 60 -12.65 2.41 12.78
C LEU A 60 -12.48 2.03 14.27
N ASN A 61 -13.46 2.40 15.10
CA ASN A 61 -13.66 1.79 16.41
C ASN A 61 -14.27 0.38 16.25
N CYS A 62 -13.56 -0.51 15.57
CA CYS A 62 -13.94 -1.92 15.46
C CYS A 62 -13.49 -2.68 16.71
N HIS A 63 -14.26 -2.57 17.79
CA HIS A 63 -14.25 -3.63 18.81
C HIS A 63 -15.00 -4.85 18.26
N PRO A 64 -14.49 -6.08 18.44
CA PRO A 64 -15.31 -7.26 18.28
C PRO A 64 -16.38 -7.30 19.37
N LEU A 65 -17.43 -8.10 19.17
CA LEU A 65 -18.59 -8.30 20.07
C LEU A 65 -19.68 -7.20 20.02
N SER A 66 -20.46 -7.16 18.94
CA SER A 66 -21.94 -7.29 19.02
C SER A 66 -22.56 -7.25 17.62
N SER A 67 -23.50 -8.14 17.32
CA SER A 67 -24.38 -8.02 16.16
C SER A 67 -25.40 -6.90 16.38
N SER A 68 -25.55 -6.01 15.40
CA SER A 68 -26.36 -4.78 15.44
C SER A 68 -25.64 -3.57 16.06
N PHE A 69 -24.98 -2.79 15.20
CA PHE A 69 -24.76 -1.37 15.46
C PHE A 69 -25.17 -0.57 14.22
N VAL A 70 -26.04 0.43 14.42
CA VAL A 70 -26.45 1.33 13.35
C VAL A 70 -25.24 2.17 12.96
N LEU A 71 -24.84 2.08 11.69
CA LEU A 71 -23.77 2.88 11.14
C LEU A 71 -24.20 4.35 11.12
N SER A 72 -23.67 5.15 12.05
CA SER A 72 -23.70 6.63 11.98
C SER A 72 -23.27 7.08 10.57
N PRO A 73 -23.90 8.10 9.95
CA PRO A 73 -23.70 8.40 8.53
C PRO A 73 -22.23 8.72 8.21
N TYR A 74 -21.52 7.70 7.72
CA TYR A 74 -20.12 7.79 7.33
C TYR A 74 -19.95 8.89 6.28
N ARG A 75 -18.95 9.75 6.45
CA ARG A 75 -18.44 10.54 5.33
C ARG A 75 -18.00 9.55 4.26
N SER A 76 -18.70 9.53 3.12
CA SER A 76 -18.47 8.51 2.09
C SER A 76 -17.01 8.51 1.65
N VAL A 77 -16.28 7.45 1.99
CA VAL A 77 -14.89 7.27 1.55
C VAL A 77 -14.90 7.03 0.05
N GLN A 78 -14.05 7.74 -0.68
CA GLN A 78 -13.96 7.68 -2.13
C GLN A 78 -12.59 7.14 -2.55
N VAL A 79 -12.62 6.27 -3.56
CA VAL A 79 -11.45 5.78 -4.27
C VAL A 79 -11.42 6.47 -5.62
N HIS A 80 -10.30 7.11 -5.93
CA HIS A 80 -10.01 7.64 -7.26
C HIS A 80 -9.16 6.61 -8.01
N LEU A 81 -9.61 6.18 -9.18
CA LEU A 81 -8.94 5.20 -10.03
C LEU A 81 -8.54 5.86 -11.34
N GLY A 82 -7.35 5.56 -11.87
CA GLY A 82 -6.91 6.11 -13.15
C GLY A 82 -6.34 7.53 -13.09
N ASP A 83 -6.06 8.04 -11.88
CA ASP A 83 -5.31 9.28 -11.65
C ASP A 83 -3.81 9.06 -11.83
N TYR A 84 -3.11 10.02 -12.40
CA TYR A 84 -1.66 10.08 -12.56
C TYR A 84 -1.11 11.35 -11.89
N ASN A 85 -1.83 12.46 -12.03
CA ASN A 85 -1.49 13.75 -11.45
C ASN A 85 -2.62 14.26 -10.53
N LEU A 86 -2.47 14.10 -9.21
CA LEU A 86 -3.46 14.47 -8.18
C LEU A 86 -3.84 15.96 -8.12
N ARG A 87 -3.25 16.81 -8.98
CA ARG A 87 -3.60 18.24 -9.14
C ARG A 87 -4.31 18.56 -10.46
N ALA A 88 -4.47 17.58 -11.33
CA ALA A 88 -5.17 17.71 -12.60
C ALA A 88 -6.46 16.87 -12.56
N LYS A 89 -7.54 17.38 -13.15
CA LYS A 89 -8.71 16.55 -13.45
C LYS A 89 -8.43 15.80 -14.74
N GLU A 90 -8.19 14.50 -14.66
CA GLU A 90 -7.81 13.69 -15.81
C GLU A 90 -9.03 12.94 -16.38
N PRO A 91 -9.20 12.83 -17.70
CA PRO A 91 -10.35 12.12 -18.31
C PRO A 91 -10.32 10.61 -18.05
N THR A 92 -9.23 10.10 -17.47
CA THR A 92 -9.03 8.72 -17.05
C THR A 92 -9.49 8.44 -15.62
N GLU A 93 -9.82 9.49 -14.84
CA GLU A 93 -10.32 9.42 -13.47
C GLU A 93 -11.67 8.69 -13.41
N GLN A 94 -11.78 7.74 -12.49
CA GLN A 94 -13.03 7.11 -12.08
C GLN A 94 -13.13 7.15 -10.56
N ILE A 95 -14.10 7.91 -10.07
CA ILE A 95 -14.42 7.97 -8.64
C ILE A 95 -15.45 6.87 -8.31
N ARG A 96 -15.23 6.15 -7.21
CA ARG A 96 -16.16 5.16 -6.63
C ARG A 96 -16.23 5.35 -5.12
N ARG A 97 -17.38 5.09 -4.49
CA ARG A 97 -17.46 5.07 -3.02
C ARG A 97 -17.06 3.69 -2.51
N VAL A 98 -16.56 3.63 -1.29
CA VAL A 98 -16.40 2.36 -0.58
C VAL A 98 -17.74 1.99 0.06
N ARG A 99 -18.25 0.80 -0.25
CA ARG A 99 -19.44 0.22 0.36
C ARG A 99 -19.10 -0.45 1.70
N ASN A 100 -18.04 -1.25 1.72
CA ASN A 100 -17.66 -2.10 2.85
C ASN A 100 -16.13 -2.22 2.99
N PHE A 101 -15.65 -2.51 4.21
CA PHE A 101 -14.24 -2.67 4.56
C PHE A 101 -14.01 -4.04 5.21
N PHE A 102 -12.95 -4.75 4.79
CA PHE A 102 -12.61 -6.09 5.30
C PHE A 102 -11.13 -6.10 5.69
N VAL A 103 -10.84 -5.80 6.95
CA VAL A 103 -9.50 -5.95 7.52
C VAL A 103 -9.17 -7.45 7.64
N HIS A 104 -7.91 -7.83 7.46
CA HIS A 104 -7.48 -9.22 7.68
C HIS A 104 -7.80 -9.63 9.13
N PRO A 105 -8.42 -10.80 9.37
CA PRO A 105 -8.88 -11.19 10.71
C PRO A 105 -7.73 -11.31 11.73
N GLU A 106 -6.53 -11.65 11.24
CA GLU A 106 -5.30 -11.78 12.04
C GLU A 106 -4.40 -10.52 11.97
N TYR A 107 -4.92 -9.38 11.51
CA TYR A 107 -4.14 -8.13 11.44
C TYR A 107 -3.70 -7.66 12.83
N ASN A 108 -2.38 -7.49 13.02
CA ASN A 108 -1.80 -7.05 14.28
C ASN A 108 -1.31 -5.60 14.22
N LEU A 109 -2.13 -4.66 14.71
CA LEU A 109 -1.84 -3.22 14.80
C LEU A 109 -0.51 -2.87 15.49
N ARG A 110 0.03 -3.71 16.38
CA ARG A 110 1.29 -3.43 17.10
C ARG A 110 2.54 -3.91 16.35
N ARG A 111 2.40 -4.94 15.51
CA ARG A 111 3.50 -5.54 14.74
C ARG A 111 3.42 -5.26 13.24
N TYR A 112 2.31 -4.68 12.76
CA TYR A 112 1.96 -4.59 11.34
C TYR A 112 1.98 -5.96 10.63
N ASP A 113 1.66 -7.02 11.37
CA ASP A 113 1.60 -8.39 10.84
C ASP A 113 0.23 -8.64 10.21
N ASN A 114 0.19 -9.36 9.09
CA ASN A 114 -1.00 -9.50 8.24
C ASN A 114 -1.67 -8.16 7.88
N ASP A 115 -0.86 -7.15 7.56
CA ASP A 115 -1.28 -5.78 7.29
C ASP A 115 -2.00 -5.62 5.94
N PHE A 116 -3.24 -6.11 5.90
CA PHE A 116 -4.11 -6.07 4.73
C PHE A 116 -5.54 -5.61 5.08
N MET A 117 -6.14 -4.88 4.15
CA MET A 117 -7.57 -4.55 4.15
C MET A 117 -8.09 -4.57 2.71
N LEU A 118 -9.23 -5.24 2.49
CA LEU A 118 -9.94 -5.22 1.22
C LEU A 118 -11.07 -4.18 1.27
N LEU A 119 -11.10 -3.29 0.29
CA LEU A 119 -12.20 -2.34 0.06
C LEU A 119 -13.17 -2.91 -0.96
N GLU A 120 -14.47 -2.77 -0.71
CA GLU A 120 -15.53 -3.04 -1.70
C GLU A 120 -16.04 -1.72 -2.29
N LEU A 121 -16.10 -1.62 -3.61
CA LEU A 121 -16.65 -0.47 -4.32
C LEU A 121 -18.18 -0.55 -4.42
N ASP A 122 -18.85 0.60 -4.34
CA ASP A 122 -20.30 0.74 -4.48
C ASP A 122 -20.83 0.38 -5.89
N ALA A 123 -19.98 0.54 -6.91
CA ALA A 123 -20.22 0.16 -8.29
C ALA A 123 -18.90 -0.33 -8.93
N PRO A 124 -18.95 -1.18 -9.98
CA PRO A 124 -17.74 -1.66 -10.63
C PRO A 124 -16.98 -0.52 -11.28
N ALA A 125 -15.66 -0.60 -11.23
CA ALA A 125 -14.77 0.25 -11.99
C ALA A 125 -14.67 -0.26 -13.44
N GLN A 126 -14.84 0.63 -14.42
CA GLN A 126 -14.78 0.30 -15.84
C GLN A 126 -13.33 -0.04 -16.21
N LEU A 127 -13.10 -1.19 -16.82
CA LEU A 127 -11.75 -1.64 -17.18
C LEU A 127 -11.28 -0.93 -18.45
N ASN A 128 -10.07 -0.34 -18.41
CA ASN A 128 -9.43 0.27 -19.57
C ASN A 128 -7.90 0.36 -19.38
N ASN A 129 -7.18 0.90 -20.37
CA ASN A 129 -5.71 1.01 -20.37
C ASN A 129 -5.11 1.77 -19.17
N ASN A 130 -5.88 2.63 -18.50
CA ASN A 130 -5.45 3.39 -17.32
C ASN A 130 -5.96 2.79 -16.00
N VAL A 131 -6.94 1.89 -16.08
CA VAL A 131 -7.71 1.34 -14.96
C VAL A 131 -7.86 -0.16 -15.21
N ASN A 132 -6.78 -0.93 -14.94
CA ASN A 132 -6.74 -2.38 -15.10
C ASN A 132 -6.58 -3.13 -13.75
N THR A 133 -6.86 -4.43 -13.70
CA THR A 133 -6.63 -5.28 -12.52
C THR A 133 -5.21 -5.86 -12.53
N ILE A 134 -4.75 -6.34 -11.37
CA ILE A 134 -3.49 -7.09 -11.25
C ILE A 134 -3.71 -8.44 -10.59
N ASN A 135 -3.02 -9.46 -11.11
CA ASN A 135 -3.03 -10.81 -10.55
C ASN A 135 -2.24 -10.86 -9.24
N LEU A 136 -2.82 -11.50 -8.23
CA LEU A 136 -2.12 -11.85 -6.99
C LEU A 136 -1.00 -12.84 -7.29
N ALA A 137 0.14 -12.69 -6.62
CA ALA A 137 1.17 -13.72 -6.61
C ALA A 137 0.72 -14.93 -5.78
N THR A 138 0.79 -16.14 -6.36
CA THR A 138 0.55 -17.42 -5.65
C THR A 138 1.83 -18.01 -5.05
N ARG A 139 2.99 -17.43 -5.37
CA ARG A 139 4.30 -17.80 -4.83
C ARG A 139 5.05 -16.54 -4.42
N CYS A 140 5.64 -16.56 -3.23
CA CYS A 140 6.42 -15.46 -2.68
C CYS A 140 7.67 -15.17 -3.54
N PRO A 141 8.20 -13.94 -3.55
CA PRO A 141 9.32 -13.60 -4.41
C PRO A 141 10.62 -14.21 -3.87
N SER A 142 11.41 -14.85 -4.74
CA SER A 142 12.79 -15.23 -4.41
C SER A 142 13.62 -13.97 -4.12
N PRO A 143 14.68 -14.02 -3.29
CA PRO A 143 15.56 -12.87 -3.08
C PRO A 143 16.19 -12.37 -4.39
N GLY A 144 16.34 -11.06 -4.56
CA GLY A 144 16.87 -10.46 -5.77
C GLY A 144 15.89 -10.39 -6.95
N THR A 145 14.60 -10.75 -6.76
CA THR A 145 13.58 -10.59 -7.80
C THR A 145 13.38 -9.09 -8.09
N PRO A 146 13.42 -8.65 -9.36
CA PRO A 146 13.15 -7.26 -9.72
C PRO A 146 11.68 -6.91 -9.50
N CYS A 147 11.45 -5.76 -8.87
CA CYS A 147 10.14 -5.28 -8.47
C CYS A 147 10.00 -3.76 -8.70
N ILE A 148 8.77 -3.28 -8.78
CA ILE A 148 8.44 -1.87 -8.94
C ILE A 148 7.39 -1.46 -7.90
N VAL A 149 7.67 -0.42 -7.12
CA VAL A 149 6.75 0.15 -6.11
C VAL A 149 6.29 1.55 -6.50
N SER A 150 4.99 1.73 -6.76
CA SER A 150 4.47 3.02 -7.24
C SER A 150 3.58 3.73 -6.23
N GLY A 151 3.71 5.05 -6.15
CA GLY A 151 2.83 5.87 -5.31
C GLY A 151 3.08 7.38 -5.40
N TRP A 152 2.42 8.11 -4.50
CA TRP A 152 2.49 9.56 -4.32
C TRP A 152 3.03 9.97 -2.94
N GLY A 153 3.71 9.05 -2.26
CA GLY A 153 4.43 9.30 -1.01
C GLY A 153 5.59 10.27 -1.19
N THR A 154 6.19 10.65 -0.06
CA THR A 154 7.22 11.70 -0.05
C THR A 154 8.50 11.28 -0.80
N ILE A 155 8.94 12.12 -1.75
CA ILE A 155 10.18 11.92 -2.53
C ILE A 155 11.44 12.44 -1.82
N ARG A 156 11.31 12.76 -0.53
CA ARG A 156 12.39 13.23 0.36
C ARG A 156 12.15 12.66 1.75
N SER A 157 13.23 12.40 2.47
CA SER A 157 13.19 11.97 3.87
C SER A 157 14.45 12.48 4.59
N PRO A 158 14.37 13.01 5.84
CA PRO A 158 13.18 13.12 6.69
C PRO A 158 12.21 14.27 6.31
N GLN A 159 12.60 15.23 5.46
CA GLN A 159 11.71 16.33 5.06
C GLN A 159 10.63 15.82 4.11
N ARG A 160 9.35 16.08 4.41
CA ARG A 160 8.23 15.65 3.57
C ARG A 160 8.08 16.56 2.33
N LEU A 161 8.10 15.96 1.14
CA LEU A 161 7.79 16.59 -0.15
C LEU A 161 6.95 15.62 -0.98
N PHE A 162 5.63 15.86 -1.03
CA PHE A 162 4.70 15.02 -1.78
C PHE A 162 4.63 15.45 -3.26
N PRO A 163 4.88 14.54 -4.23
CA PRO A 163 4.70 14.82 -5.65
C PRO A 163 3.21 14.81 -6.00
N SER A 164 2.78 15.64 -6.95
CA SER A 164 1.43 15.49 -7.53
C SER A 164 1.38 14.37 -8.58
N VAL A 165 2.50 14.11 -9.27
CA VAL A 165 2.64 13.10 -10.32
C VAL A 165 3.20 11.79 -9.75
N LEU A 166 2.57 10.67 -10.12
CA LEU A 166 2.92 9.30 -9.70
C LEU A 166 4.40 8.95 -9.96
N ARG A 167 5.03 8.29 -8.99
CA ARG A 167 6.46 7.95 -8.99
C ARG A 167 6.72 6.46 -9.04
N CYS A 168 7.84 6.11 -9.70
CA CYS A 168 8.40 4.81 -10.07
C CYS A 168 7.96 3.55 -9.29
N ALA A 169 8.83 2.80 -8.62
CA ALA A 169 10.28 2.91 -8.45
C ALA A 169 10.93 1.51 -8.44
N ASP A 170 12.04 1.36 -9.16
CA ASP A 170 12.67 0.05 -9.41
C ASP A 170 13.54 -0.39 -8.22
N ILE A 171 13.21 -1.53 -7.61
CA ILE A 171 13.85 -2.11 -6.43
C ILE A 171 13.91 -3.65 -6.55
N HIS A 172 14.56 -4.33 -5.61
CA HIS A 172 14.64 -5.79 -5.57
C HIS A 172 14.10 -6.34 -4.25
N SER A 173 13.50 -7.53 -4.28
CA SER A 173 13.18 -8.27 -3.05
C SER A 173 14.46 -8.63 -2.28
N VAL A 174 14.39 -8.58 -0.95
CA VAL A 174 15.51 -8.86 -0.04
C VAL A 174 15.26 -10.19 0.67
N SER A 175 16.33 -10.94 0.99
CA SER A 175 16.20 -12.22 1.69
C SER A 175 15.54 -12.05 3.07
N GLN A 176 14.77 -13.05 3.51
CA GLN A 176 14.10 -13.01 4.81
C GLN A 176 15.10 -12.88 5.97
N ALA A 177 16.26 -13.55 5.87
CA ALA A 177 17.33 -13.44 6.84
C ALA A 177 17.89 -12.01 6.91
N SER A 178 18.22 -11.40 5.76
CA SER A 178 18.70 -10.02 5.70
C SER A 178 17.65 -9.01 6.21
N CYS A 179 16.37 -9.24 5.90
CA CYS A 179 15.23 -8.45 6.38
C CYS A 179 15.10 -8.54 7.91
N GLN A 180 15.15 -9.75 8.48
CA GLN A 180 15.17 -9.96 9.93
C GLN A 180 16.39 -9.33 10.60
N THR A 181 17.59 -9.44 10.02
CA THR A 181 18.80 -8.81 10.55
C THR A 181 18.68 -7.28 10.57
N ALA A 182 18.18 -6.66 9.49
CA ALA A 182 17.94 -5.23 9.43
C ALA A 182 17.00 -4.76 10.56
N TYR A 183 15.93 -5.51 10.82
CA TYR A 183 14.89 -5.15 11.78
C TYR A 183 14.91 -5.93 13.10
N ARG A 184 16.06 -6.49 13.49
CA ARG A 184 16.28 -7.17 14.80
C ARG A 184 15.23 -8.25 15.13
N GLY A 185 14.84 -9.04 14.13
CA GLY A 185 13.97 -10.21 14.31
C GLY A 185 12.46 -9.93 14.41
N ILE A 186 11.99 -8.69 14.21
CA ILE A 186 10.54 -8.38 14.28
C ILE A 186 9.75 -8.77 13.01
N ILE A 187 10.44 -9.16 11.93
CA ILE A 187 9.84 -9.53 10.64
C ILE A 187 9.26 -10.94 10.71
N THR A 188 7.96 -11.05 10.48
CA THR A 188 7.21 -12.32 10.38
C THR A 188 7.28 -12.89 8.96
N GLU A 189 6.77 -14.10 8.74
CA GLU A 189 6.68 -14.69 7.39
C GLU A 189 5.60 -14.04 6.49
N ASN A 190 4.65 -13.31 7.09
CA ASN A 190 3.61 -12.55 6.40
C ASN A 190 4.11 -11.16 5.96
N MET A 191 5.38 -10.87 6.20
CA MET A 191 6.10 -9.69 5.72
C MET A 191 7.24 -10.11 4.81
N PHE A 192 7.70 -9.21 3.96
CA PHE A 192 9.01 -9.29 3.32
C PHE A 192 9.59 -7.89 3.07
N CYS A 193 10.89 -7.82 2.85
CA CYS A 193 11.57 -6.58 2.53
C CYS A 193 11.79 -6.44 1.02
N ALA A 194 11.74 -5.21 0.51
CA ALA A 194 12.28 -4.87 -0.81
C ALA A 194 12.96 -3.50 -0.78
N GLY A 195 13.97 -3.31 -1.63
CA GLY A 195 14.71 -2.05 -1.69
C GLY A 195 15.95 -2.14 -2.58
N THR A 196 16.93 -1.29 -2.28
CA THR A 196 18.25 -1.26 -2.92
C THR A 196 19.33 -1.38 -1.86
N GLU A 197 20.38 -2.16 -2.09
CA GLU A 197 21.43 -2.42 -1.08
C GLU A 197 22.09 -1.13 -0.57
N ARG A 198 22.38 -0.21 -1.51
CA ARG A 198 22.97 1.10 -1.23
C ARG A 198 21.98 2.12 -0.68
N GLY A 199 20.70 1.77 -0.53
CA GLY A 199 19.63 2.72 -0.25
C GLY A 199 19.46 3.77 -1.37
N GLY A 200 18.85 4.89 -1.03
CA GLY A 200 18.55 5.98 -1.97
C GLY A 200 17.38 5.73 -2.91
N ILE A 201 16.84 4.50 -3.00
CA ILE A 201 15.57 4.19 -3.66
C ILE A 201 14.78 3.22 -2.77
N ASP A 202 13.58 3.64 -2.40
CA ASP A 202 12.65 2.98 -1.47
C ASP A 202 11.26 3.65 -1.58
N SER A 203 10.23 2.94 -1.11
CA SER A 203 8.91 3.53 -0.77
C SER A 203 9.03 4.44 0.46
N CYS A 204 8.04 5.32 0.70
CA CYS A 204 8.11 6.23 1.83
C CYS A 204 6.73 6.64 2.38
N GLN A 205 6.69 7.57 3.33
CA GLN A 205 5.44 7.97 3.97
C GLN A 205 4.46 8.55 2.94
N GLY A 206 3.25 7.97 2.89
CA GLY A 206 2.22 8.28 1.90
C GLY A 206 2.10 7.26 0.76
N ASP A 207 3.03 6.30 0.64
CA ASP A 207 2.89 5.16 -0.28
C ASP A 207 2.15 3.96 0.34
N SER A 208 1.82 4.01 1.64
CA SER A 208 1.09 2.97 2.38
C SER A 208 -0.14 2.44 1.64
N GLY A 209 -0.26 1.13 1.52
CA GLY A 209 -1.31 0.47 0.72
C GLY A 209 -1.04 0.42 -0.80
N GLY A 210 0.00 1.09 -1.28
CA GLY A 210 0.45 1.03 -2.67
C GLY A 210 1.00 -0.35 -3.06
N PRO A 211 0.98 -0.70 -4.36
CA PRO A 211 1.41 -2.00 -4.83
C PRO A 211 2.94 -2.11 -4.97
N LEU A 212 3.48 -3.27 -4.60
CA LEU A 212 4.77 -3.76 -5.06
C LEU A 212 4.54 -4.88 -6.08
N VAL A 213 4.91 -4.61 -7.33
CA VAL A 213 4.73 -5.52 -8.47
C VAL A 213 6.07 -6.14 -8.84
N CYS A 214 6.17 -7.46 -8.88
CA CYS A 214 7.36 -8.17 -9.35
C CYS A 214 6.95 -9.17 -10.43
N ASN A 215 7.67 -9.23 -11.55
CA ASN A 215 7.35 -10.08 -12.71
C ASN A 215 5.87 -9.98 -13.17
N GLY A 216 5.27 -8.78 -13.10
CA GLY A 216 3.88 -8.53 -13.49
C GLY A 216 2.80 -9.00 -12.50
N GLN A 217 3.17 -9.59 -11.37
CA GLN A 217 2.25 -9.99 -10.30
C GLN A 217 2.38 -9.10 -9.07
N LEU A 218 1.28 -8.91 -8.36
CA LEU A 218 1.29 -8.25 -7.06
C LEU A 218 1.91 -9.17 -6.02
N GLN A 219 3.12 -8.83 -5.55
CA GLN A 219 3.83 -9.57 -4.51
C GLN A 219 3.67 -8.94 -3.13
N GLY A 220 3.56 -7.60 -3.07
CA GLY A 220 3.51 -6.89 -1.80
C GLY A 220 2.58 -5.70 -1.80
N VAL A 221 2.19 -5.29 -0.60
CA VAL A 221 1.51 -4.03 -0.32
C VAL A 221 2.39 -3.23 0.63
N VAL A 222 2.65 -1.95 0.32
CA VAL A 222 3.50 -1.08 1.14
C VAL A 222 2.92 -0.99 2.55
N SER A 223 3.71 -1.42 3.54
CA SER A 223 3.25 -1.59 4.91
C SER A 223 3.97 -0.62 5.86
N TRP A 224 5.25 -0.83 6.14
CA TRP A 224 6.01 0.05 7.04
C TRP A 224 7.51 0.09 6.72
N GLY A 225 8.26 0.88 7.48
CA GLY A 225 9.71 0.97 7.38
C GLY A 225 10.28 1.87 8.48
N MET A 226 11.55 2.25 8.34
CA MET A 226 12.16 3.25 9.22
C MET A 226 11.52 4.64 9.03
N SER A 227 11.58 5.48 10.06
CA SER A 227 11.11 6.88 9.98
C SER A 227 11.84 7.71 8.92
N VAL A 228 13.12 7.40 8.67
CA VAL A 228 13.87 7.90 7.51
C VAL A 228 13.91 6.81 6.44
N CYS A 229 13.30 7.08 5.29
CA CYS A 229 13.21 6.14 4.17
C CYS A 229 14.53 6.04 3.40
N ALA A 230 14.68 4.96 2.62
CA ALA A 230 15.81 4.77 1.71
C ALA A 230 17.20 4.83 2.37
N MET A 231 17.30 4.48 3.66
CA MET A 231 18.60 4.33 4.33
C MET A 231 19.32 3.05 3.87
N PRO A 232 20.65 3.06 3.69
CA PRO A 232 21.41 1.85 3.39
C PRO A 232 21.17 0.75 4.44
N GLY A 233 20.98 -0.50 4.00
CA GLY A 233 20.68 -1.63 4.88
C GLY A 233 19.34 -1.55 5.63
N ARG A 234 18.42 -0.65 5.23
CA ARG A 234 17.07 -0.48 5.81
C ARG A 234 16.01 -0.49 4.70
N PRO A 235 15.77 -1.65 4.05
CA PRO A 235 14.77 -1.77 2.99
C PRO A 235 13.35 -1.57 3.54
N GLY A 236 12.43 -1.06 2.72
CA GLY A 236 11.01 -0.98 3.07
C GLY A 236 10.40 -2.37 3.30
N VAL A 237 9.37 -2.43 4.16
CA VAL A 237 8.67 -3.66 4.56
C VAL A 237 7.26 -3.67 3.94
N TYR A 238 6.92 -4.82 3.35
CA TYR A 238 5.71 -5.04 2.59
C TYR A 238 4.93 -6.20 3.18
N ALA A 239 3.61 -6.07 3.25
CA ALA A 239 2.73 -7.18 3.58
C ALA A 239 2.75 -8.20 2.42
N ASN A 240 2.96 -9.48 2.74
CA ASN A 240 3.35 -10.52 1.78
C ASN A 240 2.13 -11.17 1.11
N VAL A 241 1.85 -10.82 -0.14
CA VAL A 241 0.58 -11.18 -0.82
C VAL A 241 0.45 -12.69 -1.03
N CYS A 242 1.55 -13.42 -1.23
CA CYS A 242 1.51 -14.88 -1.35
C CYS A 242 0.91 -15.57 -0.10
N LYS A 243 1.06 -14.97 1.09
CA LYS A 243 0.55 -15.51 2.36
C LYS A 243 -0.93 -15.22 2.55
N ALA A 244 -1.40 -14.04 2.12
CA ALA A 244 -2.80 -13.63 2.24
C ALA A 244 -3.67 -13.98 1.02
N ALA A 245 -3.10 -14.49 -0.08
CA ALA A 245 -3.80 -14.73 -1.34
C ALA A 245 -5.10 -15.54 -1.19
N GLU A 246 -5.12 -16.54 -0.30
CA GLU A 246 -6.32 -17.35 -0.05
C GLU A 246 -7.40 -16.59 0.74
N TRP A 247 -7.01 -15.77 1.72
CA TRP A 247 -7.93 -14.87 2.43
C TRP A 247 -8.53 -13.83 1.47
N VAL A 248 -7.71 -13.26 0.58
CA VAL A 248 -8.17 -12.31 -0.44
C VAL A 248 -9.20 -12.97 -1.35
N ARG A 249 -8.90 -14.16 -1.89
CA ARG A 249 -9.81 -14.93 -2.74
C ARG A 249 -11.13 -15.24 -2.03
N ARG A 250 -11.07 -15.81 -0.81
CA ARG A 250 -12.26 -16.17 -0.02
C ARG A 250 -13.12 -14.94 0.35
N THR A 251 -12.50 -13.79 0.62
CA THR A 251 -13.19 -12.52 0.90
C THR A 251 -13.93 -11.96 -0.32
N ILE A 252 -13.41 -12.18 -1.55
CA ILE A 252 -14.11 -11.80 -2.79
C ILE A 252 -15.25 -12.78 -3.08
N GLU A 253 -14.97 -14.09 -3.10
CA GLU A 253 -15.92 -15.13 -3.51
C GLU A 253 -17.19 -15.16 -2.64
N ARG A 254 -17.05 -14.94 -1.32
CA ARG A 254 -18.17 -14.87 -0.37
C ARG A 254 -19.22 -13.80 -0.70
N LYS A 255 -18.93 -12.87 -1.62
CA LYS A 255 -19.86 -11.83 -2.06
C LYS A 255 -20.54 -12.14 -3.38
N CYS A 256 -19.86 -12.86 -4.28
CA CYS A 256 -20.44 -13.28 -5.56
C CYS A 256 -21.60 -14.27 -5.40
N ILE A 257 -21.80 -14.82 -4.20
CA ILE A 257 -22.86 -15.78 -3.84
C ILE A 257 -24.04 -15.06 -3.13
N GLY A 258 -23.94 -13.76 -2.83
CA GLY A 258 -24.89 -13.02 -2.00
C GLY A 258 -25.48 -11.77 -2.65
N SER A 259 -25.74 -11.81 -3.96
CA SER A 259 -26.27 -10.69 -4.73
C SER A 259 -27.39 -11.10 -5.68
N ASP A 260 -28.42 -11.76 -5.13
CA ASP A 260 -29.77 -11.91 -5.70
C ASP A 260 -30.76 -11.13 -4.81
#